data_AF-A0A7S3Y4S7-F1
#
_entry.id   AF-A0A7S3Y4S7-F1
#
_cell.length_a   1.000
_cell.length_b   1.000
_cell.length_c   1.000
_cell.angle_alpha   90.00
_cell.angle_beta   90.00
_cell.angle_gamma   90.00
#
_symmetry.space_group_name_H-M   'P 1'
#
loop_
_entity.id
_entity.type
_entity.pdbx_description
1 polymer ?
#
loop_
_entity_poly.entity_id
_entity_poly.type
_entity_poly.pdbx_seq_one_letter_code
_entity_poly.pdbx_strand_id
1 'polypeptide(L)'
;MQTKMADEGVFDPNLQGDSMFMLVPHYQCSLEGLREAYSGQPVAYFGSESVPFIRDGLVFYHKESHYHFGPTPLTLIWKDSLSSRYLVFNSSQRVALQVIEQQQVDGRQPSDVNSMEESDSSSFHKQTTNGSDSGSLFAATLEGFVLVTLDADTINQHKIKCGDIVRFEIGGALETDQGPALAAPRFAGRAAQGGRGGGADGWSKVLFQAAARAGAGAAYAALEESVASRTVEVATHNNDAQHEPSR
;
A
#
# COMPACT_ATOMS: atom_id res chain seq x y z
N MET A 1 -13.82 19.77 4.45
CA MET A 1 -13.70 19.34 3.03
C MET A 1 -15.07 19.06 2.42
N GLN A 2 -15.89 18.18 3.01
CA GLN A 2 -17.21 17.80 2.49
C GLN A 2 -18.16 18.96 2.20
N THR A 3 -18.35 19.89 3.14
CA THR A 3 -19.19 21.09 2.95
C THR A 3 -18.65 21.97 1.81
N LYS A 4 -17.33 22.20 1.77
CA LYS A 4 -16.70 23.04 0.75
C LYS A 4 -16.79 22.47 -0.65
N MET A 5 -16.64 21.15 -0.82
CA MET A 5 -16.77 20.54 -2.15
C MET A 5 -18.21 20.51 -2.65
N ALA A 6 -19.19 20.41 -1.74
CA ALA A 6 -20.60 20.52 -2.10
C ALA A 6 -20.97 21.95 -2.53
N ASP A 7 -20.45 22.97 -1.83
CA ASP A 7 -20.71 24.38 -2.13
C ASP A 7 -20.13 24.82 -3.49
N GLU A 8 -18.98 24.26 -3.89
CA GLU A 8 -18.27 24.59 -5.13
C GLU A 8 -18.81 23.85 -6.37
N GLY A 9 -19.88 23.04 -6.24
CA GLY A 9 -20.47 22.30 -7.36
C GLY A 9 -19.53 21.25 -7.96
N VAL A 10 -18.47 20.84 -7.25
CA VAL A 10 -17.40 19.93 -7.73
C VAL A 10 -17.92 18.55 -8.14
N PHE A 11 -19.14 18.20 -7.73
CA PHE A 11 -19.82 16.96 -8.08
C PHE A 11 -20.90 17.12 -9.16
N ASP A 12 -21.05 18.30 -9.77
CA ASP A 12 -21.98 18.51 -10.88
C ASP A 12 -21.49 17.72 -12.11
N PRO A 13 -22.25 16.72 -12.59
CA PRO A 13 -21.88 15.95 -13.78
C PRO A 13 -21.80 16.81 -15.06
N ASN A 14 -22.28 18.07 -15.03
CA ASN A 14 -22.17 19.01 -16.14
C ASN A 14 -20.89 19.87 -16.12
N LEU A 15 -20.12 19.85 -15.01
CA LEU A 15 -18.82 20.52 -14.92
C LEU A 15 -17.77 19.65 -15.64
N GLN A 16 -17.58 19.94 -16.92
CA GLN A 16 -16.72 19.23 -17.86
C GLN A 16 -15.24 19.29 -17.45
N GLY A 17 -14.72 18.14 -17.04
CA GLY A 17 -13.30 17.82 -17.00
C GLY A 17 -13.11 16.30 -17.12
N ASP A 18 -11.97 15.86 -17.66
CA ASP A 18 -11.62 14.43 -17.82
C ASP A 18 -11.45 13.67 -16.48
N SER A 19 -11.66 14.32 -15.33
CA SER A 19 -11.47 13.75 -14.00
C SER A 19 -12.57 14.21 -13.06
N MET A 20 -13.27 13.24 -12.46
CA MET A 20 -14.31 13.47 -11.46
C MET A 20 -13.71 13.40 -10.05
N PHE A 21 -13.95 14.41 -9.24
CA PHE A 21 -13.63 14.35 -7.81
C PHE A 21 -14.74 13.62 -7.06
N MET A 22 -14.35 12.75 -6.15
CA MET A 22 -15.28 11.96 -5.33
C MET A 22 -14.83 12.00 -3.88
N LEU A 23 -15.79 12.23 -2.97
CA LEU A 23 -15.52 12.07 -1.55
C LEU A 23 -15.52 10.59 -1.20
N VAL A 24 -14.46 10.17 -0.52
CA VAL A 24 -14.42 8.85 0.12
C VAL A 24 -15.31 8.89 1.36
N PRO A 25 -16.28 7.95 1.51
CA PRO A 25 -17.11 7.87 2.71
C PRO A 25 -16.25 7.69 3.96
N HIS A 26 -16.65 8.32 5.05
CA HIS A 26 -16.07 8.11 6.36
C HIS A 26 -17.17 7.80 7.36
N TYR A 27 -16.85 6.95 8.32
CA TYR A 27 -17.78 6.45 9.33
C TYR A 27 -17.16 6.61 10.71
N GLN A 28 -17.98 6.74 11.75
CA GLN A 28 -17.47 6.64 13.11
C GLN A 28 -16.96 5.23 13.37
N CYS A 29 -15.93 5.09 14.21
CA CYS A 29 -15.40 3.79 14.64
C CYS A 29 -16.30 3.16 15.72
N SER A 30 -17.61 3.10 15.48
CA SER A 30 -18.59 2.34 16.25
C SER A 30 -18.85 0.99 15.57
N LEU A 31 -19.53 0.07 16.25
CA LEU A 31 -19.89 -1.22 15.66
C LEU A 31 -20.76 -1.07 14.40
N GLU A 32 -21.71 -0.12 14.45
CA GLU A 32 -22.57 0.21 13.32
C GLU A 32 -21.77 0.85 12.17
N GLY A 33 -20.94 1.85 12.45
CA GLY A 33 -20.12 2.50 11.43
C GLY A 33 -19.11 1.54 10.79
N LEU A 34 -18.59 0.58 11.55
CA LEU A 34 -17.74 -0.49 11.02
C LEU A 34 -18.54 -1.40 10.07
N ARG A 35 -19.75 -1.83 10.45
CA ARG A 35 -20.63 -2.63 9.56
C ARG A 35 -20.95 -1.87 8.27
N GLU A 36 -21.26 -0.58 8.36
CA GLU A 36 -21.51 0.26 7.18
C GLU A 36 -20.28 0.33 6.27
N ALA A 37 -19.09 0.56 6.83
CA ALA A 37 -17.84 0.59 6.07
C ALA A 37 -17.58 -0.72 5.30
N TYR A 38 -17.90 -1.88 5.90
CA TYR A 38 -17.76 -3.18 5.25
C TYR A 38 -18.89 -3.51 4.26
N SER A 39 -20.10 -2.98 4.46
CA SER A 39 -21.22 -3.20 3.56
C SER A 39 -21.00 -2.54 2.19
N GLY A 40 -20.25 -1.43 2.14
CA GLY A 40 -20.02 -0.67 0.91
C GLY A 40 -21.24 0.10 0.42
N GLN A 41 -22.28 0.16 1.24
CA GLN A 41 -23.44 1.00 1.04
C GLN A 41 -23.06 2.43 1.46
N PRO A 42 -23.03 3.40 0.53
CA PRO A 42 -22.86 4.79 0.92
C PRO A 42 -24.16 5.29 1.55
N VAL A 43 -24.06 5.90 2.73
CA VAL A 43 -25.23 6.49 3.41
C VAL A 43 -25.74 7.75 2.68
N ALA A 44 -24.97 8.32 1.75
CA ALA A 44 -25.37 9.54 1.03
C ALA A 44 -24.55 9.81 -0.26
N TYR A 45 -24.52 8.90 -1.23
CA TYR A 45 -23.93 9.21 -2.53
C TYR A 45 -25.00 9.25 -3.62
N PHE A 46 -25.47 10.45 -3.98
CA PHE A 46 -26.26 10.73 -5.21
C PHE A 46 -27.33 9.68 -5.61
N GLY A 47 -28.03 9.07 -4.64
CA GLY A 47 -29.02 8.03 -4.91
C GLY A 47 -28.48 6.69 -5.43
N SER A 48 -27.17 6.44 -5.33
CA SER A 48 -26.52 5.18 -5.68
C SER A 48 -26.51 4.21 -4.50
N GLU A 49 -26.91 2.97 -4.74
CA GLU A 49 -26.88 1.86 -3.76
C GLU A 49 -25.45 1.33 -3.50
N SER A 50 -24.41 1.86 -4.14
CA SER A 50 -23.03 1.43 -3.90
C SER A 50 -22.01 2.52 -4.22
N VAL A 51 -20.81 2.39 -3.64
CA VAL A 51 -19.66 3.21 -4.01
C VAL A 51 -19.13 2.81 -5.40
N PRO A 52 -18.79 3.75 -6.30
CA PRO A 52 -18.36 3.44 -7.67
C PRO A 52 -16.85 3.13 -7.75
N PHE A 53 -16.28 2.54 -6.69
CA PHE A 53 -14.90 2.09 -6.66
C PHE A 53 -14.81 0.72 -6.00
N ILE A 54 -13.76 -0.02 -6.37
CA ILE A 54 -13.46 -1.30 -5.74
C ILE A 54 -12.73 -1.01 -4.43
N ARG A 55 -13.30 -1.43 -3.31
CA ARG A 55 -12.68 -1.30 -1.99
C ARG A 55 -11.35 -2.07 -1.93
N ASP A 56 -10.35 -1.45 -1.32
CA ASP A 56 -9.05 -2.09 -1.05
C ASP A 56 -8.55 -1.73 0.36
N GLY A 57 -9.33 -2.14 1.36
CA GLY A 57 -9.08 -1.89 2.77
C GLY A 57 -9.90 -0.75 3.35
N LEU A 58 -9.65 -0.49 4.63
CA LEU A 58 -10.14 0.65 5.40
C LEU A 58 -8.96 1.47 5.90
N VAL A 59 -9.19 2.76 6.12
CA VAL A 59 -8.20 3.64 6.75
C VAL A 59 -8.81 4.24 8.00
N PHE A 60 -8.16 3.99 9.14
CA PHE A 60 -8.52 4.54 10.43
C PHE A 60 -7.66 5.77 10.70
N TYR A 61 -8.31 6.89 11.03
CA TYR A 61 -7.64 8.13 11.41
C TYR A 61 -7.92 8.44 12.87
N HIS A 62 -6.90 8.87 13.59
CA HIS A 62 -7.11 9.54 14.87
C HIS A 62 -7.74 10.92 14.63
N LYS A 63 -8.78 11.28 15.38
CA LYS A 63 -9.52 12.54 15.17
C LYS A 63 -8.64 13.80 15.32
N GLU A 64 -7.61 13.69 16.14
CA GLU A 64 -6.67 14.78 16.43
C GLU A 64 -5.38 14.67 15.59
N SER A 65 -5.34 13.80 14.58
CA SER A 65 -4.17 13.72 13.70
C SER A 65 -4.03 15.00 12.88
N HIS A 66 -2.88 15.66 12.98
CA HIS A 66 -2.51 16.70 12.03
C HIS A 66 -1.95 16.08 10.75
N TYR A 67 -2.18 16.74 9.62
CA TYR A 67 -1.59 16.31 8.36
C TYR A 67 -0.06 16.40 8.45
N HIS A 68 0.60 15.26 8.27
CA HIS A 68 2.03 15.14 8.26
C HIS A 68 2.46 14.31 7.06
N PHE A 69 3.56 14.70 6.43
CA PHE A 69 4.11 13.94 5.31
C PHE A 69 4.95 12.78 5.83
N GLY A 70 4.54 11.56 5.52
CA GLY A 70 5.26 10.34 5.90
C GLY A 70 4.46 9.41 6.80
N PRO A 71 5.05 8.27 7.21
CA PRO A 71 4.41 7.31 8.10
C PRO A 71 4.05 7.93 9.45
N THR A 72 2.88 7.59 9.98
CA THR A 72 2.43 8.06 11.30
C THR A 72 1.65 6.96 12.01
N PRO A 73 1.84 6.78 13.33
CA PRO A 73 1.05 5.83 14.10
C PRO A 73 -0.41 6.29 14.27
N LEU A 74 -0.73 7.54 13.91
CA LEU A 74 -2.08 8.12 14.03
C LEU A 74 -3.01 7.75 12.86
N THR A 75 -2.48 7.01 11.87
CA THR A 75 -3.24 6.50 10.74
C THR A 75 -2.94 5.02 10.57
N LEU A 76 -3.97 4.19 10.54
CA LEU A 76 -3.85 2.75 10.34
C LEU A 76 -4.56 2.34 9.06
N ILE A 77 -3.84 1.64 8.17
CA ILE A 77 -4.44 0.97 7.03
C ILE A 77 -4.80 -0.45 7.45
N TRP A 78 -6.08 -0.79 7.38
CA TRP A 78 -6.59 -2.11 7.67
C TRP A 78 -6.96 -2.84 6.39
N LYS A 79 -6.49 -4.07 6.25
CA LYS A 79 -6.87 -4.96 5.16
C LYS A 79 -7.15 -6.34 5.73
N ASP A 80 -8.19 -6.97 5.20
CA ASP A 80 -8.57 -8.35 5.48
C ASP A 80 -9.27 -8.98 4.26
N SER A 81 -9.74 -10.22 4.42
CA SER A 81 -10.42 -10.97 3.37
C SER A 81 -11.76 -10.36 2.91
N LEU A 82 -12.39 -9.52 3.72
CA LEU A 82 -13.69 -8.89 3.44
C LEU A 82 -13.54 -7.45 2.91
N SER A 83 -12.38 -6.83 3.13
CA SER A 83 -12.11 -5.43 2.77
C SER A 83 -11.09 -5.27 1.64
N SER A 84 -10.24 -6.27 1.38
CA SER A 84 -9.26 -6.23 0.28
C SER A 84 -9.49 -7.32 -0.76
N ARG A 85 -9.53 -6.90 -2.02
CA ARG A 85 -9.70 -7.76 -3.20
C ARG A 85 -8.50 -8.68 -3.50
N TYR A 86 -7.35 -8.47 -2.85
CA TYR A 86 -6.10 -9.15 -3.19
C TYR A 86 -5.89 -10.48 -2.46
N LEU A 87 -6.92 -10.96 -1.75
CA LEU A 87 -6.86 -12.24 -1.07
C LEU A 87 -7.14 -13.39 -2.06
N VAL A 88 -6.08 -13.84 -2.74
CA VAL A 88 -6.14 -15.04 -3.60
C VAL A 88 -5.55 -16.20 -2.80
N PHE A 89 -6.36 -17.19 -2.42
CA PHE A 89 -5.87 -18.46 -1.86
C PHE A 89 -5.63 -19.45 -3.01
N ASN A 90 -4.38 -19.54 -3.45
CA ASN A 90 -3.87 -20.67 -4.23
C ASN A 90 -2.84 -21.43 -3.38
N SER A 91 -2.36 -22.59 -3.82
CA SER A 91 -1.39 -23.39 -3.06
C SER A 91 -0.04 -22.70 -2.81
N SER A 92 0.35 -21.74 -3.66
CA SER A 92 1.62 -21.00 -3.55
C SER A 92 1.44 -19.51 -3.84
N GLN A 93 1.88 -18.65 -2.91
CA GLN A 93 1.80 -17.20 -3.09
C GLN A 93 2.62 -16.79 -4.31
N ARG A 94 2.01 -16.02 -5.22
CA ARG A 94 2.67 -15.49 -6.41
C ARG A 94 2.79 -13.98 -6.30
N VAL A 95 3.98 -13.47 -6.56
CA VAL A 95 4.30 -12.05 -6.57
C VAL A 95 4.78 -11.63 -7.96
N ALA A 96 4.34 -10.46 -8.42
CA ALA A 96 4.85 -9.82 -9.62
C ALA A 96 5.89 -8.76 -9.23
N LEU A 97 7.08 -8.77 -9.83
CA LEU A 97 8.17 -7.84 -9.54
C LEU A 97 8.65 -7.18 -10.83
N GLN A 98 9.07 -5.92 -10.75
CA GLN A 98 9.64 -5.19 -11.88
C GLN A 98 11.13 -5.48 -11.98
N VAL A 99 11.59 -5.73 -13.20
CA VAL A 99 13.01 -5.92 -13.48
C VAL A 99 13.68 -4.57 -13.59
N ILE A 100 14.74 -4.36 -12.81
CA ILE A 100 15.54 -3.13 -12.79
C ILE A 100 17.02 -3.46 -12.97
N GLU A 101 17.77 -2.51 -13.50
CA GLU A 101 19.22 -2.48 -13.42
C GLU A 101 19.61 -1.74 -12.14
N GLN A 102 20.47 -2.32 -11.30
CA GLN A 102 20.97 -1.57 -10.14
C GLN A 102 21.94 -0.51 -10.67
N GLN A 103 21.54 0.76 -10.60
CA GLN A 103 22.50 1.84 -10.80
C GLN A 103 23.52 1.78 -9.67
N GLN A 104 24.79 1.77 -10.04
CA GLN A 104 25.90 1.97 -9.11
C GLN A 104 25.59 3.21 -8.27
N VAL A 105 25.38 3.03 -6.97
CA VAL A 105 25.30 4.15 -6.03
C VAL A 105 26.71 4.71 -5.95
N ASP A 106 26.94 5.82 -6.64
CA ASP A 106 28.20 6.56 -6.57
C ASP A 106 28.42 6.97 -5.10
N GLY A 107 29.53 6.54 -4.52
CA GLY A 107 29.75 6.49 -3.07
C GLY A 107 29.95 7.85 -2.41
N ARG A 108 28.91 8.68 -2.31
CA ARG A 108 28.91 9.83 -1.40
C ARG A 108 28.58 9.39 0.03
N GLN A 109 29.63 9.29 0.83
CA GLN A 109 29.56 9.31 2.29
C GLN A 109 28.76 10.55 2.76
N PRO A 110 27.83 10.42 3.72
CA PRO A 110 27.15 11.56 4.33
C PRO A 110 28.06 12.18 5.39
N SER A 111 29.08 12.93 4.96
CA SER A 111 29.88 13.75 5.88
C SER A 111 30.20 15.17 5.41
N ASP A 112 29.91 15.53 4.16
CA ASP A 112 30.21 16.87 3.67
C ASP A 112 28.93 17.60 3.25
N VAL A 113 28.14 18.03 4.25
CA VAL A 113 27.08 19.02 4.05
C VAL A 113 27.42 20.26 4.84
N ASN A 114 28.34 21.05 4.30
CA ASN A 114 28.44 22.47 4.55
C ASN A 114 29.16 23.09 3.36
N SER A 115 28.39 23.70 2.45
CA SER A 115 28.70 24.93 1.72
C SER A 115 27.59 25.14 0.69
N MET A 116 26.81 26.20 0.90
CA MET A 116 26.00 26.84 -0.14
C MET A 116 26.88 27.15 -1.36
N GLU A 117 26.35 26.90 -2.55
CA GLU A 117 26.42 27.86 -3.66
C GLU A 117 25.45 27.46 -4.79
N GLU A 118 24.59 28.41 -5.16
CA GLU A 118 23.91 28.50 -6.45
C GLU A 118 24.95 28.63 -7.57
N SER A 119 24.79 27.87 -8.66
CA SER A 119 24.75 28.41 -10.02
C SER A 119 24.79 27.33 -11.11
N ASP A 120 23.94 27.54 -12.10
CA ASP A 120 24.11 27.32 -13.53
C ASP A 120 24.30 25.91 -14.13
N SER A 121 23.19 25.43 -14.70
CA SER A 121 23.04 25.06 -16.11
C SER A 121 24.33 24.84 -16.93
N SER A 122 24.74 23.59 -17.14
CA SER A 122 25.23 23.15 -18.46
C SER A 122 25.32 21.63 -18.61
N SER A 123 24.75 21.15 -19.73
CA SER A 123 25.20 20.01 -20.52
C SER A 123 25.52 18.69 -19.79
N PHE A 124 24.49 17.85 -19.63
CA PHE A 124 24.66 16.43 -19.35
C PHE A 124 25.24 15.73 -20.60
N HIS A 125 26.57 15.69 -20.70
CA HIS A 125 27.27 14.92 -21.71
C HIS A 125 27.14 13.44 -21.33
N LYS A 126 26.21 12.74 -21.98
CA LYS A 126 26.01 11.30 -21.81
C LYS A 126 27.18 10.55 -22.48
N GLN A 127 28.28 10.41 -21.75
CA GLN A 127 29.39 9.56 -22.17
C GLN A 127 28.94 8.09 -22.06
N THR A 128 28.54 7.54 -23.20
CA THR A 128 28.33 6.11 -23.38
C THR A 128 29.69 5.43 -23.41
N THR A 129 30.10 4.82 -22.29
CA THR A 129 31.17 3.83 -22.32
C THR A 129 30.58 2.52 -22.84
N ASN A 130 31.00 2.14 -24.04
CA ASN A 130 30.79 0.80 -24.59
C ASN A 130 31.64 -0.17 -23.77
N GLY A 131 31.02 -0.86 -22.81
CA GLY A 131 31.62 -1.93 -22.02
C GLY A 131 30.62 -3.08 -21.90
N SER A 132 31.04 -4.26 -22.34
CA SER A 132 30.27 -5.50 -22.40
C SER A 132 30.09 -6.14 -21.00
N ASP A 133 29.44 -5.44 -20.08
CA ASP A 133 28.91 -6.06 -18.86
C ASP A 133 27.45 -6.37 -19.12
N SER A 134 27.10 -7.66 -19.12
CA SER A 134 25.71 -8.05 -19.04
C SER A 134 25.23 -7.62 -17.66
N GLY A 135 24.71 -6.39 -17.56
CA GLY A 135 24.33 -5.76 -16.29
C GLY A 135 23.45 -6.70 -15.48
N SER A 136 23.82 -6.93 -14.22
CA SER A 136 23.02 -7.74 -13.31
C SER A 136 21.62 -7.16 -13.23
N LEU A 137 20.61 -7.98 -13.56
CA LEU A 137 19.21 -7.60 -13.46
C LEU A 137 18.66 -8.04 -12.10
N PHE A 138 17.84 -7.19 -11.52
CA PHE A 138 17.21 -7.42 -10.22
C PHE A 138 15.70 -7.35 -10.36
N ALA A 139 14.98 -8.07 -9.51
CA ALA A 139 13.53 -7.99 -9.43
C ALA A 139 13.13 -7.25 -8.14
N ALA A 140 12.40 -6.15 -8.31
CA ALA A 140 12.01 -5.24 -7.25
C ALA A 140 10.49 -5.05 -7.13
N THR A 141 10.04 -4.64 -5.95
CA THR A 141 8.64 -4.22 -5.74
C THR A 141 8.35 -2.90 -6.43
N LEU A 142 7.08 -2.48 -6.42
CA LEU A 142 6.67 -1.16 -6.90
C LEU A 142 7.42 0.00 -6.22
N GLU A 143 7.76 -0.15 -4.94
CA GLU A 143 8.49 0.85 -4.15
C GLU A 143 10.02 0.79 -4.37
N GLY A 144 10.52 -0.15 -5.17
CA GLY A 144 11.95 -0.29 -5.46
C GLY A 144 12.73 -1.18 -4.50
N PHE A 145 12.07 -1.91 -3.59
CA PHE A 145 12.75 -2.89 -2.75
C PHE A 145 13.22 -4.06 -3.61
N VAL A 146 14.54 -4.26 -3.69
CA VAL A 146 15.14 -5.38 -4.43
C VAL A 146 14.98 -6.66 -3.63
N LEU A 147 14.27 -7.63 -4.19
CA LEU A 147 13.95 -8.89 -3.50
C LEU A 147 14.66 -10.10 -4.09
N VAL A 148 15.04 -10.04 -5.38
CA VAL A 148 15.69 -11.16 -6.08
C VAL A 148 16.74 -10.63 -7.05
N THR A 149 17.93 -11.24 -7.04
CA THR A 149 18.91 -11.11 -8.12
C THR A 149 18.62 -12.17 -9.19
N LEU A 150 18.48 -11.77 -10.45
CA LEU A 150 18.22 -12.69 -11.54
C LEU A 150 19.54 -13.31 -12.03
N ASP A 151 19.59 -14.63 -12.10
CA ASP A 151 20.73 -15.34 -12.69
C ASP A 151 20.73 -15.25 -14.22
N ALA A 152 21.91 -15.39 -14.82
CA ALA A 152 22.10 -15.27 -16.25
C ALA A 152 21.30 -16.32 -17.05
N ASP A 153 21.09 -17.53 -16.51
CA ASP A 153 20.36 -18.59 -17.19
C ASP A 153 18.88 -18.20 -17.31
N THR A 154 18.26 -17.75 -16.21
CA THR A 154 16.88 -17.24 -16.18
C THR A 154 16.71 -16.06 -17.14
N ILE A 155 17.65 -15.10 -17.12
CA ILE A 155 17.62 -13.92 -18.00
C ILE A 155 17.64 -14.35 -19.48
N ASN A 156 18.58 -15.20 -19.85
CA ASN A 156 18.80 -15.62 -21.23
C ASN A 156 17.65 -16.52 -21.74
N GLN A 157 17.23 -17.50 -20.93
CA GLN A 157 16.20 -18.45 -21.30
C GLN A 157 14.85 -17.75 -21.55
N HIS A 158 14.49 -16.78 -20.71
CA HIS A 158 13.21 -16.09 -20.79
C HIS A 158 13.28 -14.74 -21.52
N LYS A 159 14.47 -14.36 -22.03
CA LYS A 159 14.75 -13.10 -22.72
C LYS A 159 14.30 -11.89 -21.89
N ILE A 160 14.62 -11.92 -20.60
CA ILE A 160 14.21 -10.89 -19.63
C ILE A 160 15.02 -9.61 -19.87
N LYS A 161 14.36 -8.46 -19.75
CA LYS A 161 14.98 -7.14 -19.88
C LYS A 161 14.56 -6.21 -18.75
N CYS A 162 15.34 -5.16 -18.50
CA CYS A 162 14.94 -4.05 -17.64
C CYS A 162 13.56 -3.51 -18.07
N GLY A 163 12.67 -3.26 -17.09
CA GLY A 163 11.28 -2.86 -17.30
C GLY A 163 10.28 -4.01 -17.50
N ASP A 164 10.74 -5.26 -17.67
CA ASP A 164 9.85 -6.41 -17.65
C ASP A 164 9.19 -6.58 -16.28
N ILE A 165 8.00 -7.17 -16.26
CA ILE A 165 7.40 -7.70 -15.04
C ILE A 165 7.58 -9.22 -15.03
N VAL A 166 8.15 -9.73 -13.96
CA VAL A 166 8.42 -11.16 -13.75
C VAL A 166 7.63 -11.67 -12.55
N ARG A 167 7.30 -12.95 -12.52
CA ARG A 167 6.58 -13.58 -11.42
C ARG A 167 7.44 -14.55 -10.66
N PHE A 168 7.25 -14.56 -9.35
CA PHE A 168 7.84 -15.55 -8.46
C PHE A 168 6.78 -16.26 -7.65
N GLU A 169 6.94 -17.56 -7.48
CA GLU A 169 6.32 -18.30 -6.38
C GLU A 169 7.19 -18.16 -5.14
N ILE A 170 6.57 -17.86 -4.01
CA ILE A 170 7.27 -17.66 -2.74
C ILE A 170 6.66 -18.54 -1.64
N GLY A 171 7.50 -18.97 -0.71
CA GLY A 171 7.07 -19.67 0.51
C GLY A 171 6.57 -18.75 1.61
N GLY A 172 6.86 -17.44 1.50
CA GLY A 172 6.49 -16.42 2.48
C GLY A 172 7.27 -15.12 2.26
N ALA A 173 6.96 -14.11 3.05
CA ALA A 173 7.61 -12.81 3.03
C ALA A 173 7.73 -12.26 4.46
N LEU A 174 8.83 -11.58 4.77
CA LEU A 174 9.07 -11.00 6.09
C LEU A 174 9.95 -9.74 6.00
N GLU A 175 9.80 -8.87 7.00
CA GLU A 175 10.71 -7.75 7.23
C GLU A 175 11.87 -8.24 8.12
N THR A 176 13.11 -8.01 7.67
CA THR A 176 14.33 -8.33 8.45
C THR A 176 15.04 -7.07 8.89
N ASP A 177 16.05 -7.19 9.75
CA ASP A 177 16.95 -6.08 10.08
C ASP A 177 17.71 -5.53 8.86
N GLN A 178 17.78 -6.29 7.77
CA GLN A 178 18.39 -5.89 6.49
C GLN A 178 17.36 -5.44 5.46
N GLY A 179 16.08 -5.34 5.85
CA GLY A 179 14.96 -4.93 5.01
C GLY A 179 14.10 -6.11 4.50
N PRO A 180 13.27 -5.85 3.47
CA PRO A 180 12.34 -6.81 2.89
C PRO A 180 12.99 -8.09 2.35
N ALA A 181 12.44 -9.26 2.69
CA ALA A 181 12.96 -10.54 2.21
C ALA A 181 11.86 -11.54 1.83
N LEU A 182 12.12 -12.32 0.77
CA LEU A 182 11.26 -13.42 0.31
C LEU A 182 11.82 -14.78 0.75
N ALA A 183 10.95 -15.67 1.21
CA ALA A 183 11.31 -17.05 1.51
C ALA A 183 11.23 -17.90 0.24
N ALA A 184 12.36 -18.51 -0.16
CA ALA A 184 12.49 -19.43 -1.29
C ALA A 184 11.82 -18.95 -2.59
N PRO A 185 12.17 -17.76 -3.11
CA PRO A 185 11.61 -17.26 -4.36
C PRO A 185 11.98 -18.16 -5.54
N ARG A 186 10.99 -18.59 -6.32
CA ARG A 186 11.15 -19.42 -7.51
C ARG A 186 10.55 -18.73 -8.71
N PHE A 187 11.34 -18.57 -9.77
CA PHE A 187 10.87 -17.93 -10.98
C PHE A 187 9.70 -18.71 -11.60
N ALA A 188 8.60 -18.00 -11.90
CA ALA A 188 7.35 -18.56 -12.38
C ALA A 188 6.97 -18.06 -13.78
N GLY A 189 7.85 -17.30 -14.44
CA GLY A 189 7.66 -16.77 -15.78
C GLY A 189 7.46 -15.26 -15.85
N ARG A 190 7.37 -14.74 -17.08
CA ARG A 190 7.09 -13.32 -17.35
C ARG A 190 5.60 -13.01 -17.19
N ALA A 191 5.27 -11.81 -16.74
CA ALA A 191 3.92 -11.29 -16.77
C ALA A 191 3.61 -10.67 -18.14
N ALA A 192 2.35 -10.78 -18.58
CA ALA A 192 1.93 -10.20 -19.85
C ALA A 192 1.96 -8.66 -19.74
N GLN A 193 2.82 -8.02 -20.53
CA GLN A 193 2.77 -6.58 -20.77
C GLN A 193 1.51 -6.28 -21.60
N GLY A 194 0.54 -5.55 -21.04
CA GLY A 194 -0.61 -5.03 -21.81
C GLY A 194 -2.00 -5.19 -21.20
N GLY A 195 -2.16 -5.86 -20.05
CA GLY A 195 -3.43 -5.87 -19.32
C GLY A 195 -3.58 -4.67 -18.37
N ARG A 196 -4.82 -4.22 -18.11
CA ARG A 196 -5.20 -3.16 -17.14
C ARG A 196 -4.86 -3.47 -15.65
N GLY A 197 -3.82 -4.28 -15.39
CA GLY A 197 -3.38 -4.67 -14.04
C GLY A 197 -1.97 -5.27 -13.98
N GLY A 198 -1.11 -4.99 -14.97
CA GLY A 198 0.21 -5.61 -15.12
C GLY A 198 1.38 -4.83 -14.52
N GLY A 199 1.24 -4.32 -13.28
CA GLY A 199 2.34 -3.68 -12.55
C GLY A 199 3.07 -4.65 -11.61
N ALA A 200 4.21 -4.23 -11.08
CA ALA A 200 4.82 -4.90 -9.93
C ALA A 200 3.90 -4.80 -8.71
N ASP A 201 3.96 -5.81 -7.86
CA ASP A 201 3.31 -5.80 -6.56
C ASP A 201 4.08 -4.89 -5.60
N GLY A 202 3.33 -4.13 -4.79
CA GLY A 202 3.90 -3.37 -3.68
C GLY A 202 4.22 -4.27 -2.50
N TRP A 203 5.24 -3.92 -1.71
CA TRP A 203 5.69 -4.71 -0.56
C TRP A 203 4.58 -4.98 0.45
N SER A 204 3.74 -3.97 0.74
CA SER A 204 2.60 -4.12 1.64
C SER A 204 1.58 -5.17 1.16
N LYS A 205 1.40 -5.31 -0.17
CA LYS A 205 0.56 -6.38 -0.74
C LYS A 205 1.18 -7.75 -0.53
N VAL A 206 2.50 -7.85 -0.75
CA VAL A 206 3.25 -9.10 -0.58
C VAL A 206 3.20 -9.59 0.87
N LEU A 207 3.48 -8.69 1.83
CA LEU A 207 3.38 -9.00 3.27
C LEU A 207 1.96 -9.35 3.70
N PHE A 208 0.97 -8.57 3.26
CA PHE A 208 -0.43 -8.83 3.60
C PHE A 208 -0.86 -10.24 3.15
N GLN A 209 -0.53 -10.62 1.92
CA GLN A 209 -0.84 -11.97 1.43
C GLN A 209 -0.09 -13.07 2.20
N ALA A 210 1.17 -12.83 2.58
CA ALA A 210 1.94 -13.80 3.37
C ALA A 210 1.34 -13.99 4.77
N ALA A 211 1.02 -12.90 5.47
CA ALA A 211 0.40 -12.93 6.80
C ALA A 211 -0.99 -13.61 6.75
N ALA A 212 -1.82 -13.26 5.77
CA ALA A 212 -3.13 -13.88 5.59
C ALA A 212 -3.04 -15.39 5.38
N ARG A 213 -2.04 -15.87 4.62
CA ARG A 213 -1.81 -17.30 4.37
C ARG A 213 -1.26 -18.05 5.57
N ALA A 214 -0.48 -17.37 6.42
CA ALA A 214 0.00 -17.93 7.68
C ALA A 214 -1.06 -17.98 8.77
N GLY A 215 -2.31 -17.55 8.49
CA GLY A 215 -3.37 -17.44 9.50
C GLY A 215 -3.17 -16.28 10.48
N ALA A 216 -2.20 -15.41 10.23
CA ALA A 216 -1.91 -14.20 11.00
C ALA A 216 -2.61 -12.95 10.40
N GLY A 217 -3.50 -13.15 9.43
CA GLY A 217 -4.27 -12.06 8.83
C GLY A 217 -5.21 -11.42 9.84
N ALA A 218 -5.17 -10.10 9.92
CA ALA A 218 -6.10 -9.34 10.72
C ALA A 218 -7.55 -9.64 10.25
N ALA A 219 -8.45 -9.97 11.16
CA ALA A 219 -9.80 -10.42 10.82
C ALA A 219 -10.86 -9.40 11.26
N TYR A 220 -11.92 -9.27 10.46
CA TYR A 220 -13.07 -8.43 10.82
C TYR A 220 -13.62 -8.73 12.22
N ALA A 221 -13.70 -10.01 12.61
CA ALA A 221 -14.14 -10.42 13.93
C ALA A 221 -13.29 -9.82 15.06
N ALA A 222 -11.97 -9.70 14.87
CA ALA A 222 -11.07 -9.08 15.85
C ALA A 222 -11.32 -7.57 15.99
N LEU A 223 -11.69 -6.88 14.90
CA LEU A 223 -12.12 -5.48 14.98
C LEU A 223 -13.45 -5.33 15.68
N GLU A 224 -14.45 -6.16 15.33
CA GLU A 224 -15.76 -6.12 15.98
C GLU A 224 -15.63 -6.35 17.50
N GLU A 225 -14.84 -7.34 17.91
CA GLU A 225 -14.56 -7.64 19.32
C GLU A 225 -13.86 -6.46 20.01
N SER A 226 -12.84 -5.86 19.38
CA SER A 226 -12.11 -4.71 19.95
C SER A 226 -13.00 -3.47 20.11
N VAL A 227 -13.94 -3.23 19.19
CA VAL A 227 -14.88 -2.11 19.31
C VAL A 227 -15.94 -2.40 20.38
N ALA A 228 -16.43 -3.65 20.45
CA ALA A 228 -17.40 -4.07 21.46
C ALA A 228 -16.83 -3.99 22.88
N SER A 229 -15.60 -4.46 23.12
CA SER A 229 -14.96 -4.41 24.44
C SER A 229 -14.74 -2.99 24.94
N ARG A 230 -14.34 -2.07 24.05
CA ARG A 230 -14.15 -0.65 24.37
C ARG A 230 -15.44 0.06 24.79
N THR A 231 -16.58 -0.36 24.23
CA THR A 231 -17.90 0.16 24.59
C THR A 231 -18.25 -0.19 26.04
N VAL A 232 -17.80 -1.36 26.54
CA VAL A 232 -18.00 -1.80 27.92
C VAL A 232 -17.10 -1.03 28.90
N GLU A 233 -15.84 -0.78 28.56
CA GLU A 233 -14.90 -0.04 29.41
C GLU A 233 -15.28 1.43 29.63
N VAL A 234 -15.85 2.09 28.62
CA VAL A 234 -16.36 3.46 28.75
C VAL A 234 -17.61 3.50 29.63
N ALA A 235 -18.43 2.45 29.60
CA ALA A 235 -19.62 2.36 30.45
C ALA A 235 -19.28 2.12 31.93
N THR A 236 -18.19 1.40 32.24
CA THR A 236 -17.75 1.20 33.63
C THR A 236 -17.10 2.45 34.22
N HIS A 237 -16.28 3.17 33.45
CA HIS A 237 -15.66 4.43 33.93
C HIS A 237 -16.68 5.56 34.19
N ASN A 238 -17.81 5.59 33.49
CA ASN A 238 -18.86 6.57 33.74
C ASN A 238 -19.69 6.26 35.01
N ASN A 239 -19.71 5.02 35.49
CA ASN A 239 -20.43 4.66 36.71
C ASN A 239 -19.63 4.94 37.99
N ASP A 240 -18.30 4.94 37.93
CA ASP A 240 -17.44 5.24 39.09
C ASP A 240 -17.36 6.75 39.41
N ALA A 241 -17.77 7.63 38.49
CA ALA A 241 -17.78 9.08 38.70
C ALA A 241 -19.03 9.61 39.44
N GLN A 242 -19.96 8.75 39.86
CA GLN A 242 -21.23 9.16 40.52
C GLN A 242 -21.28 8.87 42.03
N HIS A 243 -20.14 8.69 42.70
CA HIS A 243 -20.07 8.55 44.16
C HIS A 243 -19.11 9.54 44.81
N GLU A 244 -19.45 10.84 44.76
CA GLU A 244 -18.99 11.78 45.80
C GLU A 244 -19.98 11.79 46.96
N PRO A 245 -19.56 11.52 48.21
CA PRO A 245 -20.43 11.63 49.36
C PRO A 245 -20.66 13.10 49.70
N SER A 246 -21.93 13.51 49.73
CA SER A 246 -22.36 14.82 50.21
C SER A 246 -21.82 15.07 51.63
N ARG A 247 -21.08 16.16 51.80
CA ARG A 247 -20.74 16.75 53.11
C ARG A 247 -21.48 18.05 53.30
#